data_AF-A0A7C6CDJ2-F1
#
_entry.id   AF-A0A7C6CDJ2-F1
#
_cell.length_a   1.000
_cell.length_b   1.000
_cell.length_c   1.000
_cell.angle_alpha   90.00
_cell.angle_beta   90.00
_cell.angle_gamma   90.00
#
_symmetry.space_group_name_H-M   'P 1'
#
loop_
_entity.id
_entity.type
_entity.pdbx_description
1 polymer ?
#
loop_
_entity_poly.entity_id
_entity_poly.type
_entity_poly.pdbx_seq_one_letter_code
_entity_poly.pdbx_strand_id
1 'polypeptide(L)' 'MDNPVTVKPGKLLASIKRPADIRALTSAELIELAAEIREYLVQSVSRTGGHLGPNLGVVELTLAIHRVFD' A
#
# COMPACT_ATOMS: atom_id res chain seq x y z
N MET A 1 -13.24 14.53 21.28
CA MET A 1 -11.80 14.26 21.51
C MET A 1 -11.39 13.23 20.48
N ASP A 2 -11.02 13.70 19.28
CA ASP A 2 -10.60 12.83 18.19
C ASP A 2 -9.20 12.31 18.51
N ASN A 3 -9.13 11.04 18.90
CA ASN A 3 -7.86 10.36 19.09
C ASN A 3 -7.21 10.22 17.69
N PRO A 4 -5.98 10.74 17.44
CA PRO A 4 -5.29 10.46 16.20
C PRO A 4 -4.82 9.01 16.27
N VAL A 5 -5.70 8.07 15.94
CA VAL A 5 -5.34 6.66 15.80
C VAL A 5 -4.32 6.61 14.65
N THR A 6 -3.04 6.56 14.95
CA THR A 6 -1.99 6.50 13.94
C THR A 6 -2.12 5.15 13.24
N VAL A 7 -2.57 5.16 11.99
CA VAL A 7 -2.60 3.95 11.16
C VAL A 7 -1.15 3.54 10.96
N LYS A 8 -0.78 2.36 11.45
CA LYS A 8 0.57 1.83 11.27
C LYS A 8 0.62 1.03 9.97
N PRO A 9 1.63 1.24 9.12
CA PRO A 9 1.83 0.38 7.96
C PRO A 9 2.12 -1.05 8.42
N GLY A 10 1.69 -2.03 7.62
CA GLY A 10 2.05 -3.43 7.80
C GLY A 10 3.55 -3.67 7.67
N LYS A 11 4.01 -4.88 7.96
CA LYS A 11 5.45 -5.18 8.10
C LYS A 11 6.18 -5.00 6.76
N LEU A 12 5.59 -5.47 5.66
CA LEU A 12 6.20 -5.35 4.34
C LEU A 12 6.17 -3.89 3.87
N LEU A 13 5.03 -3.22 3.96
CA LEU A 13 4.88 -1.81 3.60
C LEU A 13 5.84 -0.91 4.39
N ALA A 14 6.03 -1.17 5.68
CA ALA A 14 6.99 -0.44 6.50
C ALA A 14 8.45 -0.65 6.06
N SER A 15 8.76 -1.79 5.43
CA SER A 15 10.10 -2.16 4.97
C SER A 15 10.48 -1.55 3.62
N ILE A 16 9.50 -1.19 2.78
CA ILE A 16 9.73 -0.56 1.47
C ILE A 16 10.16 0.90 1.67
N LYS A 17 11.36 1.24 1.17
CA LYS A 17 11.95 2.60 1.22
C LYS A 17 12.15 3.23 -0.15
N ARG A 18 12.19 2.41 -1.21
CA ARG A 18 12.38 2.84 -2.60
C ARG A 18 11.69 1.87 -3.57
N PRO A 19 11.32 2.30 -4.79
CA PRO A 19 10.70 1.42 -5.79
C PRO A 19 11.49 0.15 -6.08
N ALA A 20 12.82 0.24 -6.05
CA ALA A 20 13.70 -0.91 -6.26
C ALA A 20 13.53 -2.05 -5.25
N ASP A 21 13.02 -1.77 -4.05
CA ASP A 21 12.79 -2.80 -3.02
C ASP A 21 11.67 -3.77 -3.44
N ILE A 22 10.73 -3.31 -4.28
CA ILE A 22 9.62 -4.11 -4.82
C ILE A 22 10.15 -5.25 -5.71
N ARG A 23 11.30 -5.05 -6.38
CA ARG A 23 11.91 -6.06 -7.26
C ARG A 23 12.45 -7.29 -6.53
N ALA A 24 12.85 -7.10 -5.28
CA ALA A 24 13.40 -8.19 -4.47
C ALA A 24 12.29 -9.11 -3.93
N LEU A 25 11.02 -8.68 -3.99
CA LEU A 25 9.90 -9.43 -3.48
C LEU A 25 9.50 -10.59 -4.41
N THR A 26 9.15 -11.69 -3.76
CA THR A 26 8.45 -12.83 -4.37
C THR A 26 7.02 -12.45 -4.74
N SER A 27 6.39 -13.24 -5.62
CA SER A 27 4.98 -13.03 -5.98
C SER A 27 4.04 -13.08 -4.78
N ALA A 28 4.33 -13.92 -3.78
CA ALA A 28 3.53 -13.99 -2.56
C ALA A 28 3.66 -12.72 -1.71
N GLU A 29 4.88 -12.22 -1.54
CA GLU A 29 5.13 -10.96 -0.82
C GLU A 29 4.54 -9.75 -1.53
N LEU A 30 4.47 -9.76 -2.87
CA LEU A 30 3.77 -8.70 -3.63
C LEU A 30 2.26 -8.70 -3.36
N ILE A 31 1.64 -9.89 -3.26
CA ILE A 31 0.22 -10.01 -2.91
C ILE A 31 -0.02 -9.50 -1.49
N GLU A 32 0.85 -9.86 -0.55
CA GLU A 32 0.78 -9.39 0.84
C GLU A 32 0.98 -7.88 0.94
N LEU A 33 2.00 -7.33 0.25
CA LEU A 33 2.24 -5.89 0.19
C LEU A 33 1.04 -5.13 -0.39
N ALA A 34 0.41 -5.64 -1.46
CA ALA A 34 -0.78 -5.03 -2.02
C ALA A 34 -1.95 -5.02 -1.02
N ALA A 35 -2.13 -6.10 -0.26
CA ALA A 35 -3.14 -6.16 0.80
C ALA A 35 -2.87 -5.14 1.91
N GLU A 36 -1.62 -5.04 2.39
CA GLU A 36 -1.21 -4.06 3.41
C GLU A 36 -1.43 -2.62 2.94
N ILE A 37 -1.12 -2.31 1.68
CA ILE A 37 -1.35 -0.98 1.09
C ILE A 37 -2.85 -0.67 1.04
N ARG A 38 -3.68 -1.61 0.57
CA ARG A 38 -5.14 -1.42 0.53
C ARG A 38 -5.71 -1.17 1.92
N GLU A 39 -5.31 -1.96 2.91
CA GLU A 39 -5.77 -1.78 4.29
C GLU A 39 -5.31 -0.44 4.86
N TYR A 40 -4.05 -0.07 4.66
CA TYR A 40 -3.51 1.22 5.09
C TYR A 40 -4.28 2.40 4.46
N LEU A 41 -4.56 2.33 3.16
CA LEU A 41 -5.32 3.35 2.43
C LEU A 41 -6.77 3.44 2.93
N VAL A 42 -7.45 2.31 3.14
CA VAL A 42 -8.81 2.31 3.70
C VAL A 42 -8.80 2.97 5.07
N GLN A 43 -7.93 2.54 5.98
CA GLN A 43 -7.88 3.10 7.34
C GLN A 43 -7.49 4.58 7.37
N SER A 44 -6.66 5.03 6.42
CA SER A 44 -6.21 6.42 6.32
C SER A 44 -7.25 7.36 5.69
N VAL A 45 -7.95 6.90 4.64
CA VAL A 45 -8.89 7.72 3.86
C VAL A 45 -10.33 7.63 4.38
N SER A 46 -10.72 6.56 5.07
CA SER A 46 -12.01 6.47 5.78
C SER A 46 -12.24 7.60 6.79
N ARG A 47 -11.21 8.37 7.17
CA ARG A 47 -11.31 9.52 8.08
C ARG A 47 -11.58 10.85 7.41
N THR A 48 -11.30 10.99 6.12
CA THR A 48 -11.41 12.27 5.40
C THR A 48 -12.64 12.37 4.50
N GLY A 49 -13.46 11.30 4.41
CA GLY A 49 -14.72 11.32 3.66
C GLY A 49 -14.56 11.50 2.14
N GLY A 50 -13.37 11.28 1.59
CA GLY A 50 -13.05 11.44 0.17
C GLY A 50 -13.06 10.12 -0.64
N HIS A 51 -12.93 10.22 -1.97
CA HIS A 51 -13.00 9.11 -2.92
C HIS A 51 -11.96 7.99 -2.63
N LEU A 52 -12.39 6.98 -1.85
CA LEU A 52 -11.63 5.75 -1.57
C LEU A 52 -11.47 4.83 -2.78
N GLY A 53 -12.43 4.88 -3.73
CA GLY A 53 -12.53 3.93 -4.84
C GLY A 53 -11.36 3.94 -5.85
N PRO A 54 -10.87 5.10 -6.32
CA PRO A 54 -9.83 5.15 -7.35
C PRO A 54 -8.47 4.64 -6.87
N ASN A 55 -8.10 4.93 -5.62
CA ASN A 55 -6.77 4.61 -5.09
C ASN A 55 -6.59 3.12 -4.78
N LEU A 56 -7.68 2.39 -4.54
CA LEU A 56 -7.64 0.94 -4.30
C LEU A 56 -7.49 0.13 -5.59
N GLY A 57 -7.95 0.66 -6.72
CA GLY A 57 -7.92 -0.05 -8.01
C GLY A 57 -6.58 0.00 -8.75
N VAL A 58 -5.64 0.85 -8.31
CA VAL A 58 -4.35 1.06 -8.98
C VAL A 58 -3.16 0.43 -8.26
N VAL A 59 -3.36 -0.11 -7.05
CA VAL A 59 -2.26 -0.63 -6.20
C VAL A 59 -1.45 -1.70 -6.95
N GLU A 60 -2.13 -2.72 -7.47
CA GLU A 60 -1.50 -3.83 -8.18
C GLU A 60 -0.84 -3.39 -9.49
N LEU A 61 -1.44 -2.42 -10.19
CA LEU A 61 -0.86 -1.83 -11.40
C LEU A 61 0.43 -1.07 -11.11
N THR A 62 0.44 -0.23 -10.07
CA THR A 62 1.62 0.52 -9.65
C THR A 62 2.75 -0.42 -9.22
N LEU A 63 2.43 -1.47 -8.45
CA LEU A 63 3.40 -2.49 -8.08
C LEU A 63 3.97 -3.21 -9.31
N ALA A 64 3.12 -3.57 -10.27
CA ALA A 64 3.54 -4.23 -11.52
C ALA A 64 4.47 -3.33 -12.34
N ILE A 65 4.19 -2.03 -12.43
CA ILE A 65 5.05 -1.07 -13.15
C ILE A 65 6.45 -1.05 -12.54
N HIS A 66 6.55 -0.85 -11.21
CA HIS A 66 7.84 -0.83 -10.52
C HIS A 66 8.58 -2.17 -10.52
N ARG A 67 7.86 -3.29 -10.70
CA ARG A 67 8.44 -4.63 -10.80
C ARG A 67 9.07 -4.91 -12.16
N VAL A 68 8.48 -4.36 -13.23
CA VAL A 68 8.79 -4.72 -14.63
C VAL A 68 9.64 -3.66 -15.33
N PHE A 69 9.41 -2.37 -15.08
CA PHE A 69 10.00 -1.29 -15.86
C PHE A 69 11.14 -0.53 -15.17
N ASP A 70 11.26 -0.63 -13.84
CA ASP A 70 12.35 -0.02 -13.06
C ASP A 70 13.38 -1.06 -12.66
#